data_AF-A0A495JA23-F1
#
_entry.id   AF-A0A495JA23-F1
#
_cell.length_a   1.000
_cell.length_b   1.000
_cell.length_c   1.000
_cell.angle_alpha   90.00
_cell.angle_beta   90.00
_cell.angle_gamma   90.00
#
_symmetry.space_group_name_H-M   'P 1'
#
loop_
_entity.id
_entity.type
_entity.pdbx_description
1 polymer ?
#
loop_
_entity_poly.entity_id
_entity_poly.type
_entity_poly.pdbx_seq_one_letter_code
_entity_poly.pdbx_strand_id
1 'polypeptide(L)' 'MYFFRKKDPNRPQNINLRIMHFINALAIIMFLLGIIWKIIDLYFIKK' A
#
# COMPACT_ATOMS: atom_id res chain seq x y z
N MET A 1 -24.58 14.22 3.34
CA MET A 1 -23.95 14.45 4.67
C MET A 1 -23.80 13.13 5.42
N TYR A 2 -22.72 12.37 5.21
CA TYR A 2 -22.44 11.10 5.94
C TYR A 2 -21.14 11.14 6.75
N PHE A 3 -20.42 12.28 6.70
CA PHE A 3 -19.10 12.46 7.29
C PHE A 3 -19.10 12.78 8.79
N PHE A 4 -20.25 13.14 9.37
CA PHE A 4 -20.39 13.47 10.81
C PHE A 4 -21.14 12.39 11.62
N ARG A 5 -21.29 11.17 11.09
CA ARG A 5 -21.90 10.07 11.84
C ARG A 5 -20.87 9.52 12.84
N LYS A 6 -21.22 9.51 14.14
CA LYS A 6 -20.41 8.86 15.19
C LYS A 6 -20.01 7.46 14.72
N LYS A 7 -18.76 7.08 15.02
CA LYS A 7 -18.23 5.75 14.69
C LYS A 7 -19.14 4.73 15.39
N ASP A 8 -19.89 3.98 14.60
CA ASP A 8 -20.82 2.96 15.12
C ASP A 8 -20.01 1.89 15.87
N PRO A 9 -20.20 1.74 17.19
CA PRO A 9 -19.42 0.81 18.01
C PRO A 9 -19.69 -0.66 17.64
N ASN A 10 -20.81 -0.95 16.98
CA ASN A 10 -21.18 -2.31 16.56
C ASN A 10 -20.62 -2.69 15.19
N ARG A 11 -19.85 -1.81 14.54
CA ARG A 11 -19.22 -2.16 13.26
C ARG A 11 -18.16 -3.24 13.47
N PRO A 12 -18.21 -4.35 12.70
CA PRO A 12 -17.21 -5.39 12.82
C PRO A 12 -15.84 -4.80 12.48
N GLN A 13 -14.92 -4.86 13.43
CA GLN A 13 -13.51 -4.59 13.15
C GLN A 13 -12.97 -5.75 12.33
N ASN A 14 -13.08 -5.64 11.01
CA ASN A 14 -12.65 -6.70 10.12
C ASN A 14 -11.12 -6.63 9.93
N ILE A 15 -10.41 -7.45 10.70
CA ILE A 15 -8.95 -7.59 10.62
C ILE A 15 -8.52 -7.96 9.19
N ASN A 16 -9.35 -8.73 8.45
CA ASN A 16 -9.04 -9.13 7.07
C ASN A 16 -8.97 -7.91 6.13
N LEU A 17 -9.83 -6.91 6.32
CA LEU A 17 -9.76 -5.67 5.53
C LEU A 17 -8.47 -4.89 5.83
N ARG A 18 -8.06 -4.82 7.10
CA ARG A 18 -6.79 -4.18 7.48
C ARG A 18 -5.58 -4.90 6.86
N ILE A 19 -5.59 -6.23 6.87
CA ILE A 19 -4.55 -7.06 6.26
C ILE A 19 -4.53 -6.86 4.74
N MET A 20 -5.69 -6.83 4.08
CA MET A 20 -5.80 -6.61 2.64
C MET A 20 -5.16 -5.28 2.22
N HIS A 21 -5.43 -4.20 2.95
CA HIS A 21 -4.80 -2.90 2.68
C HIS A 21 -3.28 -2.93 2.94
N PHE A 22 -2.83 -3.64 3.97
CA PHE A 22 -1.41 -3.80 4.26
C PHE A 22 -0.68 -4.54 3.14
N ILE A 23 -1.22 -5.67 2.67
CA ILE A 23 -0.65 -6.44 1.57
C ILE A 23 -0.59 -5.58 0.30
N ASN A 24 -1.65 -4.82 0.01
CA ASN A 24 -1.67 -3.95 -1.17
C ASN A 24 -0.63 -2.82 -1.08
N ALA A 25 -0.49 -2.18 0.08
CA ALA A 25 0.55 -1.16 0.29
C ALA A 25 1.95 -1.76 0.15
N LEU A 26 2.18 -2.95 0.70
CA LEU A 26 3.46 -3.65 0.60
C LEU A 26 3.79 -4.02 -0.86
N ALA A 27 2.81 -4.47 -1.64
CA ALA A 27 2.99 -4.77 -3.06
C ALA A 27 3.42 -3.53 -3.86
N ILE A 28 2.79 -2.38 -3.63
CA ILE A 28 3.14 -1.11 -4.29
C ILE A 28 4.57 -0.70 -3.93
N ILE A 29 4.95 -0.80 -2.65
CA ILE A 29 6.30 -0.44 -2.19
C ILE A 29 7.36 -1.33 -2.87
N MET A 30 7.14 -2.64 -2.90
CA MET A 30 8.07 -3.58 -3.55
C MET A 30 8.19 -3.31 -5.06
N PHE A 31 7.08 -3.02 -5.72
CA PHE A 31 7.07 -2.68 -7.13
C PHE A 31 7.87 -1.40 -7.43
N LEU A 32 7.66 -0.34 -6.66
CA LEU A 32 8.38 0.93 -6.81
C LEU A 32 9.88 0.76 -6.55
N LEU A 33 10.26 -0.02 -5.53
CA LEU A 33 11.67 -0.34 -5.26
C LEU A 33 12.32 -1.08 -6.43
N GLY A 34 11.59 -2.04 -7.05
CA GLY A 34 12.06 -2.72 -8.25
C GLY A 34 12.27 -1.78 -9.43
N ILE A 35 11.35 -0.84 -9.66
CA ILE A 35 11.51 0.21 -10.69
C ILE A 35 12.73 1.07 -10.42
N ILE A 36 12.89 1.57 -9.19
CA ILE A 36 14.03 2.41 -8.80
C ILE A 36 15.33 1.64 -9.02
N TRP A 37 15.39 0.38 -8.59
CA TRP A 37 16.56 -0.47 -8.78
C TRP A 37 16.87 -0.65 -10.27
N LYS A 38 15.86 -0.90 -11.12
CA LYS A 38 16.10 -1.04 -12.55
C LYS A 38 16.58 0.28 -13.17
N ILE A 39 16.04 1.41 -12.74
CA ILE A 39 16.49 2.74 -13.19
C ILE A 39 17.97 2.92 -12.83
N ILE A 40 18.35 2.65 -11.58
CA ILE A 40 19.75 2.73 -11.12
C ILE A 40 20.65 1.82 -11.97
N ASP A 41 20.27 0.54 -12.12
CA ASP A 41 21.00 -0.42 -12.95
C ASP A 41 21.15 0.08 -14.40
N LEU A 42 20.09 0.62 -15.00
CA LEU A 42 20.14 1.17 -16.35
C LEU A 42 21.13 2.35 -16.47
N TYR A 43 21.14 3.27 -15.51
CA TYR A 43 22.00 4.47 -15.57
C TYR A 43 23.44 4.23 -15.12
N PHE A 44 23.69 3.29 -14.20
CA PHE A 44 25.02 3.03 -13.64
C PHE A 44 25.74 1.81 -14.23
N ILE A 45 25.03 0.78 -14.69
CA ILE A 45 25.65 -0.47 -15.19
C ILE A 45 25.71 -0.50 -16.73
N LYS A 46 24.83 0.22 -17.42
CA LYS A 46 24.82 0.31 -18.90
C LYS A 46 25.53 1.55 -19.48
N LYS A 47 26.16 2.37 -18.63
CA LYS A 47 27.12 3.39 -19.04
C LYS A 47 28.53 2.85 -18.88
#